data_AF-A0A254Q9S0-F1
#
_entry.id   AF-A0A254Q9S0-F1
#
_cell.length_a   1.000
_cell.length_b   1.000
_cell.length_c   1.000
_cell.angle_alpha   90.00
_cell.angle_beta   90.00
_cell.angle_gamma   90.00
#
_symmetry.space_group_name_H-M   'P 1'
#
loop_
_entity.id
_entity.type
_entity.pdbx_description
1 polymer ?
#
loop_
_entity_poly.entity_id
_entity_poly.type
_entity_poly.pdbx_seq_one_letter_code
_entity_poly.pdbx_strand_id
1 'polypeptide(L)'
;MKSLVMALVLMGSVSAFANDGHGGKDHPCAKVKAACEAAGFKQGAHKDKKGLWKDCVDPVMEGKSVAGVTVATSDIEACKMKKEEKKK
;
A
#
# COMPACT_ATOMS: atom_id res chain seq x y z
N MET A 1 14.43 45.77 -35.69
CA MET A 1 15.18 45.69 -34.42
C MET A 1 14.34 44.93 -33.43
N LYS A 2 14.91 43.80 -32.98
CA LYS A 2 14.52 42.81 -31.96
C LYS A 2 13.16 42.95 -31.26
N SER A 3 12.32 41.93 -31.49
CA SER A 3 11.31 41.41 -30.57
C SER A 3 11.78 41.43 -29.12
N LEU A 4 10.87 41.70 -28.18
CA LEU A 4 10.78 41.08 -26.84
C LEU A 4 9.58 41.72 -26.12
N VAL A 5 8.37 41.20 -26.37
CA VAL A 5 7.27 41.32 -25.41
C VAL A 5 7.11 39.95 -24.79
N MET A 6 7.81 39.77 -23.69
CA MET A 6 7.83 38.58 -22.87
C MET A 6 6.56 38.60 -22.02
N ALA A 7 5.48 38.01 -22.54
CA ALA A 7 4.23 37.86 -21.81
C ALA A 7 4.39 36.80 -20.72
N LEU A 8 4.54 37.29 -19.48
CA LEU A 8 4.29 36.54 -18.25
C LEU A 8 2.86 35.98 -18.30
N VAL A 9 2.71 34.66 -18.45
CA VAL A 9 1.47 33.97 -18.10
C VAL A 9 1.74 33.18 -16.84
N LEU A 10 0.96 33.55 -15.83
CA LEU A 10 1.00 33.13 -14.44
C LEU A 10 0.76 31.63 -14.24
N MET A 11 1.32 31.14 -13.14
CA MET A 11 1.06 29.86 -12.49
C MET A 11 -0.37 29.35 -12.63
N GLY A 12 -0.51 28.12 -13.13
CA GLY A 12 -1.69 27.27 -13.00
C GLY A 12 -1.29 25.93 -12.39
N SER A 13 -1.13 25.91 -11.07
CA SER A 13 -0.81 24.72 -10.28
C SER A 13 -2.00 23.76 -10.26
N VAL A 14 -1.88 22.61 -10.91
CA VAL A 14 -2.68 21.43 -10.54
C VAL A 14 -1.73 20.34 -10.09
N SER A 15 -1.23 20.48 -8.85
CA SER A 15 -0.59 19.39 -8.12
C SER A 15 -1.69 18.46 -7.60
N ALA A 16 -2.37 17.75 -8.51
CA ALA A 16 -3.28 16.68 -8.14
C ALA A 16 -2.53 15.34 -8.14
N PHE A 17 -1.60 15.18 -7.19
CA PHE A 17 -1.34 13.92 -6.48
C PHE A 17 -0.87 14.29 -5.07
N ALA A 18 -1.80 14.71 -4.23
CA ALA A 18 -1.64 14.49 -2.80
C ALA A 18 -1.80 12.98 -2.56
N ASN A 19 -0.77 12.19 -2.89
CA ASN A 19 -0.62 10.89 -2.27
C ASN A 19 0.20 11.13 -1.01
N ASP A 20 -0.55 11.32 0.08
CA ASP A 20 -0.10 11.33 1.46
C ASP A 20 1.03 10.31 1.69
N GLY A 21 2.06 10.76 2.41
CA GLY A 21 3.40 10.22 2.32
C GLY A 21 3.56 8.74 2.67
N HIS A 22 4.43 8.08 1.93
CA HIS A 22 5.61 7.41 2.50
C HIS A 22 6.66 7.20 1.42
N GLY A 23 7.35 8.29 1.09
CA GLY A 23 8.66 8.20 0.46
C GLY A 23 9.64 7.59 1.45
N GLY A 24 9.85 6.28 1.35
CA GLY A 24 10.96 5.61 2.03
C GLY A 24 10.65 4.17 2.42
N LYS A 25 11.05 3.20 1.58
CA LYS A 25 11.28 1.79 1.96
C LYS A 25 10.08 0.99 2.51
N ASP A 26 8.89 1.56 2.62
CA ASP A 26 7.67 0.87 3.03
C ASP A 26 7.21 -0.11 1.95
N HIS A 27 7.44 -1.41 2.16
CA HIS A 27 6.79 -2.43 1.36
C HIS A 27 5.28 -2.29 1.63
N PRO A 28 4.41 -2.13 0.62
CA PRO A 28 3.00 -1.83 0.89
C PRO A 28 2.25 -2.95 1.63
N CYS A 29 2.81 -4.16 1.62
CA CYS A 29 2.34 -5.28 2.43
C CYS A 29 2.82 -5.25 3.89
N ALA A 30 3.72 -4.35 4.27
CA ALA A 30 4.24 -4.23 5.63
C ALA A 30 3.15 -3.81 6.62
N LYS A 31 2.26 -2.88 6.22
CA LYS A 31 1.10 -2.50 7.03
C LYS A 31 0.11 -3.65 7.21
N VAL A 32 -0.17 -4.38 6.13
CA VAL A 32 -1.01 -5.60 6.19
C VAL A 32 -0.38 -6.63 7.14
N LYS A 33 0.94 -6.86 7.01
CA LYS A 33 1.70 -7.78 7.86
C LYS A 33 1.65 -7.36 9.33
N ALA A 34 1.87 -6.08 9.62
CA ALA A 34 1.85 -5.54 10.98
C ALA A 34 0.47 -5.69 11.63
N ALA A 35 -0.62 -5.44 10.89
CA ALA A 35 -1.97 -5.66 11.39
C ALA A 35 -2.26 -7.14 11.65
N CYS A 36 -1.79 -8.04 10.78
CA CYS A 36 -1.87 -9.48 11.02
C CYS A 36 -1.07 -9.92 12.26
N GLU A 37 0.13 -9.37 12.47
CA GLU A 37 0.93 -9.63 13.66
C GLU A 37 0.23 -9.14 14.93
N ALA A 38 -0.37 -7.94 14.88
CA ALA A 38 -1.15 -7.37 15.97
C ALA A 38 -2.40 -8.20 16.32
N ALA A 39 -3.03 -8.83 15.32
CA ALA A 39 -4.12 -9.77 15.52
C ALA A 39 -3.67 -11.15 16.06
N GLY A 40 -2.37 -11.35 16.24
CA GLY A 40 -1.79 -12.57 16.81
C GLY A 40 -1.41 -13.64 15.78
N PHE A 41 -1.40 -13.30 14.49
CA PHE A 41 -0.85 -14.18 13.46
C PHE A 41 0.69 -14.11 13.46
N LYS A 42 1.35 -15.25 13.36
CA LYS A 42 2.83 -15.33 13.42
C LYS A 42 3.39 -16.13 12.26
N GLN A 43 4.60 -15.79 11.85
CA GLN A 43 5.30 -16.57 10.85
C GLN A 43 5.56 -17.99 11.37
N GLY A 44 5.26 -19.00 10.55
CA GLY A 44 5.39 -20.42 10.94
C GLY A 44 4.21 -20.98 11.74
N ALA A 45 3.28 -20.16 12.24
CA ALA A 45 2.11 -20.60 13.02
C ALA A 45 0.92 -21.08 12.15
N HIS A 46 1.17 -21.46 10.90
CA HIS A 46 0.14 -21.97 9.99
C HIS A 46 -0.49 -23.29 10.49
N LYS A 47 0.29 -24.09 11.22
CA LYS A 47 -0.21 -25.35 11.84
C LYS A 47 -1.39 -25.09 12.79
N ASP A 48 -1.42 -23.92 13.42
CA ASP A 48 -2.47 -23.49 14.34
C ASP A 48 -3.53 -22.59 13.67
N LYS A 49 -3.56 -22.54 12.32
CA LYS A 49 -4.37 -21.60 11.52
C LYS A 49 -4.12 -20.12 11.85
N LYS A 50 -2.93 -19.82 12.39
CA LYS A 50 -2.47 -18.47 12.73
C LYS A 50 -1.23 -18.08 11.93
N GLY A 51 -1.06 -18.67 10.75
CA GLY A 51 0.03 -18.37 9.85
C GLY A 51 -0.10 -16.95 9.33
N LEU A 52 0.94 -16.14 9.58
CA LEU A 52 0.97 -14.74 9.17
C LEU A 52 0.63 -14.55 7.69
N TRP A 53 1.22 -15.36 6.83
CA TRP A 53 1.02 -15.23 5.40
C TRP A 53 -0.25 -15.92 4.90
N LYS A 54 -0.34 -17.25 5.05
CA LYS A 54 -1.45 -18.06 4.51
C LYS A 54 -2.81 -17.80 5.15
N ASP A 55 -2.86 -17.51 6.45
CA ASP A 55 -4.14 -17.42 7.17
C ASP A 55 -4.61 -15.98 7.38
N CYS A 56 -3.71 -15.00 7.25
CA CYS A 56 -4.06 -13.59 7.38
C CYS A 56 -3.79 -12.79 6.12
N VAL A 57 -2.52 -12.64 5.75
CA VAL A 57 -2.12 -11.71 4.68
C VAL A 57 -2.73 -12.11 3.34
N ASP A 58 -2.70 -13.39 2.96
CA ASP A 58 -3.23 -13.87 1.68
C ASP A 58 -4.76 -13.70 1.55
N PRO A 59 -5.61 -14.16 2.50
CA PRO A 59 -7.04 -13.91 2.44
C PRO A 59 -7.39 -12.42 2.51
N VAL A 60 -6.66 -11.60 3.28
CA VAL A 60 -6.84 -10.13 3.29
C VAL A 60 -6.55 -9.53 1.92
N MET A 61 -5.48 -9.99 1.26
CA MET A 61 -5.20 -9.62 -0.13
C MET A 61 -6.21 -10.22 -1.12
N GLU A 62 -6.97 -11.27 -0.81
CA GLU A 62 -8.08 -11.72 -1.66
C GLU A 62 -9.36 -10.89 -1.44
N GLY A 63 -9.35 -9.95 -0.48
CA GLY A 63 -10.52 -9.16 -0.08
C GLY A 63 -11.39 -9.85 0.97
N LYS A 64 -10.90 -10.92 1.61
CA LYS A 64 -11.56 -11.53 2.75
C LYS A 64 -11.18 -10.81 4.04
N SER A 65 -12.16 -10.51 4.88
CA SER A 65 -11.90 -9.98 6.22
C SER A 65 -11.42 -11.10 7.14
N VAL A 66 -10.35 -10.84 7.88
CA VAL A 66 -9.79 -11.77 8.87
C VAL A 66 -10.11 -11.25 10.27
N ALA A 67 -10.57 -12.13 11.16
CA ALA A 67 -11.00 -11.74 12.50
C ALA A 67 -9.87 -11.07 13.29
N GLY A 68 -10.13 -9.89 13.84
CA GLY A 68 -9.14 -9.10 14.60
C GLY A 68 -8.16 -8.31 13.74
N VAL A 69 -8.25 -8.40 12.41
CA VAL A 69 -7.33 -7.72 11.49
C VAL A 69 -8.06 -6.54 10.85
N THR A 70 -7.64 -5.33 11.18
CA THR A 70 -8.20 -4.09 10.63
C THR A 70 -7.12 -3.43 9.77
N VAL A 71 -7.33 -3.42 8.46
CA VAL A 71 -6.39 -2.84 7.48
C VAL A 71 -7.17 -1.96 6.52
N ALA A 72 -6.60 -0.82 6.13
CA ALA A 72 -7.22 0.04 5.14
C ALA A 72 -7.24 -0.63 3.77
N THR A 73 -8.33 -0.47 3.03
CA THR A 73 -8.47 -1.00 1.66
C THR A 73 -7.36 -0.46 0.74
N SER A 74 -6.94 0.79 0.92
CA SER A 74 -5.81 1.38 0.20
C SER A 74 -4.49 0.63 0.43
N ASP A 75 -4.21 0.15 1.64
CA ASP A 75 -3.02 -0.64 1.96
C ASP A 75 -3.09 -2.04 1.31
N ILE A 76 -4.31 -2.63 1.24
CA ILE A 76 -4.56 -3.90 0.55
C ILE A 76 -4.32 -3.76 -0.96
N GLU A 77 -4.82 -2.70 -1.57
CA GLU A 77 -4.65 -2.41 -3.00
C GLU A 77 -3.19 -2.14 -3.35
N ALA A 78 -2.49 -1.30 -2.59
CA ALA A 78 -1.07 -1.04 -2.77
C ALA A 78 -0.24 -2.32 -2.66
N CYS A 79 -0.62 -3.21 -1.73
CA CYS A 79 0.04 -4.48 -1.53
C CYS A 79 -0.21 -5.47 -2.68
N LYS A 80 -1.44 -5.54 -3.22
CA LYS A 80 -1.77 -6.31 -4.43
C LYS A 80 -0.95 -5.86 -5.63
N MET A 81 -0.88 -4.55 -5.89
CA MET A 81 -0.15 -3.99 -7.01
C MET A 81 1.34 -4.39 -6.99
N LYS A 82 1.99 -4.36 -5.82
CA LYS A 82 3.38 -4.83 -5.70
C LYS A 82 3.56 -6.33 -5.81
N LYS A 83 2.58 -7.15 -5.44
CA LYS A 83 2.65 -8.61 -5.58
C LYS A 83 2.71 -8.99 -7.07
N GLU A 84 1.95 -8.30 -7.91
CA GLU A 84 1.95 -8.47 -9.37
C GLU A 84 3.25 -7.98 -10.02
N GLU A 85 3.84 -6.88 -9.55
CA GLU A 85 5.15 -6.41 -10.05
C GLU A 85 6.29 -7.39 -9.77
N LYS A 86 6.25 -8.12 -8.65
CA LYS A 86 7.26 -9.13 -8.29
C LYS A 86 7.03 -10.52 -8.89
N LYS A 87 5.93 -10.70 -9.63
CA LYS A 87 5.60 -11.95 -10.32
C LYS A 87 6.14 -11.99 -11.77
N LYS A 88 6.66 -10.87 -12.28
CA LYS A 88 7.46 -10.79 -13.51
C LYS A 88 8.92 -11.13 -13.23
#